data_AF-A0A3E0VQ92-F1
#
_entry.id   AF-A0A3E0VQ92-F1
#
_cell.length_a   1.000
_cell.length_b   1.000
_cell.length_c   1.000
_cell.angle_alpha   90.00
_cell.angle_beta   90.00
_cell.angle_gamma   90.00
#
_symmetry.space_group_name_H-M   'P 1'
#
loop_
_entity.id
_entity.type
_entity.pdbx_description
1 polymer ?
#
loop_
_entity_poly.entity_id
_entity_poly.type
_entity_poly.pdbx_seq_one_letter_code
_entity_poly.pdbx_strand_id
1 'polypeptide(L)'
;MGQRMKVQQTLSIGDVANGVLVGLVRGQNKAAEYLLALSSVKVPMDDEGTLLASGTVNPATKEDEAAEVIYDTPYAARWHEDQPLVDSLGRRYAGNSNFQNGRSSHYLSEPAEQNAKAIVDIIRKEAKGG
;
A
#
# COMPACT_ATOMS: atom_id res chain seq x y z
N MET A 1 -39.13 -25.81 -37.58
CA MET A 1 -38.12 -26.68 -36.94
C MET A 1 -37.48 -25.91 -35.80
N GLY A 2 -37.79 -26.23 -34.54
CA GLY A 2 -37.21 -25.55 -33.38
C GLY A 2 -36.00 -26.31 -32.87
N GLN A 3 -34.80 -25.74 -32.97
CA GLN A 3 -33.61 -26.31 -32.34
C GLN A 3 -33.64 -26.03 -30.83
N ARG A 4 -33.67 -27.11 -30.04
CA ARG A 4 -33.38 -27.04 -28.60
C ARG A 4 -31.87 -27.09 -28.41
N MET A 5 -31.25 -25.96 -28.13
CA MET A 5 -29.85 -25.93 -27.71
C MET A 5 -29.75 -26.27 -26.22
N LYS A 6 -29.09 -27.38 -25.89
CA LYS A 6 -28.61 -27.64 -24.54
C LYS A 6 -27.38 -26.77 -24.30
N VAL A 7 -27.56 -25.65 -23.63
CA VAL A 7 -26.44 -24.87 -23.10
C VAL A 7 -26.00 -25.56 -21.82
N GLN A 8 -24.94 -26.36 -21.89
CA GLN A 8 -24.35 -26.96 -20.71
C GLN A 8 -23.29 -25.98 -20.19
N GLN A 9 -23.67 -25.22 -19.17
CA GLN A 9 -22.77 -24.26 -18.53
C GLN A 9 -21.85 -25.04 -17.59
N THR A 10 -20.66 -25.39 -18.07
CA THR A 10 -19.62 -25.99 -17.22
C THR A 10 -19.02 -24.87 -16.37
N LEU A 11 -19.55 -24.68 -15.16
CA LEU A 11 -18.90 -23.84 -14.14
C LEU A 11 -17.60 -24.51 -13.73
N SER A 12 -16.50 -24.08 -14.36
CA SER A 12 -15.16 -24.49 -13.96
C SER A 12 -14.76 -23.71 -12.71
N ILE A 13 -15.08 -24.27 -11.54
CA ILE A 13 -14.78 -23.67 -10.24
C ILE A 13 -13.27 -23.37 -10.12
N GLY A 14 -12.42 -24.21 -10.74
CA GLY A 14 -10.97 -24.00 -10.78
C GLY A 14 -10.56 -22.75 -11.56
N ASP A 15 -11.18 -22.49 -12.70
CA ASP A 15 -10.86 -21.29 -13.50
C ASP A 15 -11.34 -20.01 -12.81
N VAL A 16 -12.49 -20.06 -12.13
CA VAL A 16 -12.98 -18.94 -11.32
C VAL A 16 -12.04 -18.68 -10.13
N ALA A 17 -11.60 -19.73 -9.44
CA ALA A 17 -10.66 -19.59 -8.33
C ALA A 17 -9.32 -18.98 -8.80
N ASN A 18 -8.78 -19.44 -9.92
CA ASN A 18 -7.56 -18.88 -10.51
C ASN A 18 -7.74 -17.41 -10.92
N GLY A 19 -8.88 -17.05 -11.52
CA GLY A 19 -9.20 -15.67 -11.87
C GLY A 19 -9.21 -14.74 -10.65
N VAL A 20 -9.78 -15.20 -9.53
CA VAL A 20 -9.79 -14.45 -8.27
C VAL A 20 -8.39 -14.26 -7.71
N LEU A 21 -7.53 -15.28 -7.73
CA LEU A 21 -6.15 -15.19 -7.23
C LEU A 21 -5.32 -14.21 -8.07
N VAL A 22 -5.40 -14.27 -9.39
CA VAL A 22 -4.74 -13.32 -10.29
C VAL A 22 -5.26 -11.90 -10.06
N GLY A 23 -6.57 -11.74 -9.88
CA GLY A 23 -7.18 -10.45 -9.55
C GLY A 23 -6.71 -9.91 -8.20
N LEU A 24 -6.46 -10.78 -7.22
CA LEU A 24 -5.98 -10.41 -5.90
C LEU A 24 -4.55 -9.85 -5.95
N VAL A 25 -3.63 -10.50 -6.67
CA VAL A 25 -2.24 -10.00 -6.86
C VAL A 25 -2.25 -8.64 -7.56
N ARG A 26 -3.03 -8.48 -8.63
CA ARG A 26 -3.19 -7.19 -9.31
C ARG A 26 -3.78 -6.12 -8.39
N GLY A 27 -4.75 -6.50 -7.57
CA GLY A 27 -5.37 -5.65 -6.56
C GLY A 27 -4.38 -5.16 -5.52
N GLN A 28 -3.56 -6.05 -4.96
CA GLN A 28 -2.51 -5.71 -4.00
C GLN A 28 -1.50 -4.73 -4.61
N ASN A 29 -1.02 -5.00 -5.82
CA ASN A 29 -0.05 -4.12 -6.50
C ASN A 29 -0.62 -2.71 -6.73
N LYS A 30 -1.87 -2.61 -7.22
CA LYS A 30 -2.56 -1.32 -7.38
C LYS A 30 -2.79 -0.60 -6.05
N ALA A 31 -3.11 -1.35 -4.99
CA ALA A 31 -3.32 -0.78 -3.68
C ALA A 31 -2.01 -0.27 -3.05
N ALA A 32 -0.88 -0.95 -3.30
CA ALA A 32 0.45 -0.50 -2.89
C ALA A 32 0.85 0.79 -3.63
N GLU A 33 0.63 0.88 -4.93
CA GLU A 33 0.86 2.11 -5.72
C GLU A 33 0.01 3.28 -5.21
N TYR A 34 -1.27 3.01 -4.91
CA TYR A 34 -2.16 4.00 -4.31
C TYR A 34 -1.66 4.47 -2.94
N LEU A 35 -1.19 3.55 -2.09
CA LEU A 35 -0.61 3.91 -0.80
C LEU A 35 0.69 4.70 -0.95
N LEU A 36 1.58 4.34 -1.88
CA LEU A 36 2.79 5.09 -2.17
C LEU A 36 2.46 6.53 -2.59
N ALA A 37 1.47 6.72 -3.46
CA ALA A 37 1.02 8.05 -3.88
C ALA A 37 0.52 8.89 -2.69
N LEU A 38 -0.29 8.32 -1.79
CA LEU A 38 -0.75 9.02 -0.58
C LEU A 38 0.40 9.33 0.37
N SER A 39 1.30 8.36 0.55
CA SER A 39 2.47 8.47 1.41
C SER A 39 3.42 9.57 0.94
N SER A 40 3.64 9.70 -0.36
CA SER A 40 4.52 10.71 -0.97
C SER A 40 4.16 12.16 -0.59
N VAL A 41 2.87 12.42 -0.34
CA VAL A 41 2.39 13.74 0.11
C VAL A 41 2.71 14.00 1.58
N LYS A 42 2.88 12.94 2.39
CA LYS A 42 3.13 13.00 3.83
C LYS A 42 4.60 12.86 4.22
N VAL A 43 5.40 12.20 3.39
CA VAL A 43 6.83 11.97 3.62
C VAL A 43 7.55 13.28 4.00
N PRO A 44 8.41 13.31 5.03
CA PRO A 44 9.22 14.48 5.33
C PRO A 44 10.08 14.90 4.12
N MET A 45 10.14 16.21 3.86
CA MET A 45 10.97 16.75 2.78
C MET A 45 12.28 17.24 3.41
N ASP A 46 13.37 16.60 3.03
CA ASP A 46 14.72 17.15 3.14
C ASP A 46 14.94 18.17 2.01
N ASP A 47 16.03 18.94 2.09
CA ASP A 47 16.32 20.03 1.15
C ASP A 47 16.36 19.56 -0.33
N GLU A 48 16.64 18.27 -0.55
CA GLU A 48 16.77 17.65 -1.87
C GLU A 48 15.57 16.77 -2.26
N GLY A 49 14.63 16.49 -1.35
CA GLY A 49 13.50 15.59 -1.60
C GLY A 49 13.90 14.11 -1.75
N THR A 50 15.04 13.71 -1.20
CA THR A 50 15.63 12.37 -1.32
C THR A 50 14.70 11.29 -0.80
N LEU A 51 14.07 11.51 0.36
CA LEU A 51 13.16 10.52 0.95
C LEU A 51 11.92 10.32 0.07
N LEU A 52 11.36 11.41 -0.46
CA LEU A 52 10.24 11.38 -1.39
C LEU A 52 10.59 10.58 -2.65
N ALA A 53 11.78 10.82 -3.21
CA ALA A 53 12.27 10.14 -4.41
C ALA A 53 12.64 8.66 -4.18
N SER A 54 12.90 8.27 -2.94
CA SER A 54 13.27 6.88 -2.59
C SER A 54 12.09 5.92 -2.46
N GLY A 55 10.86 6.44 -2.41
CA GLY A 55 9.66 5.63 -2.26
C GLY A 55 9.41 4.72 -3.46
N THR A 56 9.29 3.42 -3.23
CA THR A 56 9.05 2.43 -4.28
C THR A 56 8.03 1.38 -3.86
N VAL A 57 7.35 0.78 -4.83
CA VAL A 57 6.56 -0.43 -4.63
C VAL A 57 7.40 -1.64 -5.02
N ASN A 58 7.44 -2.64 -4.14
CA ASN A 58 7.87 -3.98 -4.48
C ASN A 58 6.60 -4.81 -4.78
N PRO A 59 6.29 -5.11 -6.05
CA PRO A 59 5.05 -5.77 -6.41
C PRO A 59 5.04 -7.25 -6.01
N ALA A 60 3.90 -7.73 -5.54
CA ALA A 60 3.64 -9.16 -5.39
C ALA A 60 3.64 -9.83 -6.77
N THR A 61 4.29 -10.99 -6.87
CA THR A 61 4.30 -11.80 -8.10
C THR A 61 3.39 -13.01 -8.01
N LYS A 62 3.01 -13.40 -6.79
CA LYS A 62 2.17 -14.56 -6.48
C LYS A 62 1.17 -14.21 -5.38
N GLU A 63 0.12 -15.01 -5.27
CA GLU A 63 -0.98 -14.83 -4.30
C GLU A 63 -0.58 -15.00 -2.84
N ASP A 64 0.54 -15.68 -2.56
CA ASP A 64 1.11 -15.88 -1.23
C ASP A 64 2.13 -14.80 -0.85
N GLU A 65 2.49 -13.92 -1.78
CA GLU A 65 3.35 -12.76 -1.57
C GLU A 65 2.50 -11.50 -1.31
N ALA A 66 3.03 -10.57 -0.53
CA ALA A 66 2.42 -9.27 -0.33
C ALA A 66 3.14 -8.20 -1.18
N ALA A 67 2.38 -7.24 -1.70
CA ALA A 67 2.97 -6.05 -2.30
C ALA A 67 3.43 -5.12 -1.16
N GLU A 68 4.63 -4.56 -1.27
CA GLU A 68 5.26 -3.75 -0.23
C GLU A 68 5.48 -2.32 -0.72
N VAL A 69 5.30 -1.35 0.17
CA VAL A 69 5.71 0.05 -0.06
C VAL A 69 6.95 0.30 0.78
N ILE A 70 8.05 0.65 0.12
CA ILE A 70 9.38 0.67 0.72
C ILE A 70 9.96 2.08 0.63
N TYR A 71 10.54 2.53 1.74
CA TYR A 71 11.44 3.67 1.81
C TYR A 71 12.72 3.21 2.50
N ASP A 72 13.74 2.83 1.73
CA ASP A 72 14.97 2.24 2.27
C ASP A 72 16.08 3.27 2.41
N THR A 73 15.93 4.15 3.41
CA THR A 73 16.97 5.11 3.77
C THR A 73 17.13 5.21 5.28
N PRO A 74 18.31 5.55 5.81
CA PRO A 74 18.49 5.83 7.23
C PRO A 74 17.54 6.93 7.74
N TYR A 75 17.19 7.88 6.87
CA TYR A 75 16.25 8.95 7.17
C TYR A 75 14.81 8.44 7.28
N ALA A 76 14.40 7.50 6.41
CA ALA A 76 13.14 6.78 6.52
C ALA A 76 13.02 6.06 7.86
N ALA A 77 14.03 5.26 8.23
CA ALA A 77 14.04 4.49 9.47
C ALA A 77 13.92 5.37 10.72
N ARG A 78 14.49 6.59 10.69
CA ARG A 78 14.39 7.53 11.80
C ARG A 78 12.97 8.06 12.00
N TRP A 79 12.26 8.33 10.91
CA TRP A 79 10.99 9.04 10.98
C TRP A 79 9.77 8.16 10.85
N HIS A 80 9.85 7.01 10.17
CA HIS A 80 8.73 6.12 9.82
C HIS A 80 7.70 5.90 10.94
N GLU A 81 8.18 5.78 12.18
CA GLU A 81 7.37 5.60 13.40
C GLU A 81 7.98 6.40 14.57
N ASP A 82 8.35 7.66 14.33
CA ASP A 82 9.04 8.53 15.30
C ASP A 82 8.39 8.50 16.70
N GLN A 83 9.12 7.90 17.64
CA GLN A 83 8.70 7.72 19.03
C GLN A 83 9.18 8.89 19.89
N PRO A 84 8.61 9.09 21.09
CA PRO A 84 9.17 10.02 22.06
C PRO A 84 10.63 9.70 22.39
N LEU A 85 11.51 10.70 22.27
CA LEU A 85 12.95 10.55 22.52
C LEU A 85 13.39 11.32 23.76
N VAL A 86 14.41 10.80 24.45
CA VAL A 86 15.12 11.51 25.52
C VAL A 86 16.58 11.62 25.13
N ASP A 87 17.12 12.84 25.06
CA ASP A 87 18.53 13.04 24.73
C ASP A 87 19.48 12.84 25.92
N SER A 88 20.79 12.89 25.67
CA SER A 88 21.85 12.73 26.69
C SER A 88 21.85 13.82 27.76
N LEU A 89 21.10 14.91 27.55
CA LEU A 89 20.89 16.00 28.51
C LEU A 89 19.55 15.87 29.25
N GLY A 90 18.80 14.77 29.03
CA GLY A 90 17.52 14.50 29.68
C GLY A 90 16.33 15.24 29.08
N ARG A 91 16.49 15.92 27.93
CA ARG A 91 15.39 16.64 27.27
C ARG A 91 14.49 15.65 26.54
N ARG A 92 13.18 15.82 26.70
CA ARG A 92 12.15 14.98 26.09
C ARG A 92 11.64 15.63 24.81
N TYR A 93 11.59 14.86 23.74
CA TYR A 93 10.97 15.24 22.47
C TYR A 93 9.74 14.36 22.29
N ALA A 94 8.60 14.98 21.99
CA ALA A 94 7.40 14.23 21.64
C ALA A 94 7.64 13.53 20.29
N GLY A 95 7.18 12.28 20.16
CA GLY A 95 7.07 11.62 18.87
C GLY A 95 5.98 12.26 18.00
N ASN A 96 5.64 11.63 16.88
CA ASN A 96 4.69 12.18 15.91
C ASN A 96 5.13 13.55 15.38
N SER A 97 6.42 13.69 15.07
CA SER A 97 6.97 14.93 14.51
C SER A 97 6.18 15.40 13.29
N ASN A 98 5.72 16.65 13.36
CA ASN A 98 5.12 17.37 12.24
C ASN A 98 6.21 18.14 11.50
N PHE A 99 6.19 18.03 10.18
CA PHE A 99 7.09 18.72 9.28
C PHE A 99 6.35 19.84 8.54
N GLN A 100 7.13 20.65 7.84
CA GLN A 100 6.61 21.75 7.03
C GLN A 100 5.63 21.22 5.97
N ASN A 101 4.67 22.06 5.56
CA ASN A 101 3.69 21.73 4.52
C ASN A 101 2.78 20.52 4.82
N GLY A 102 2.53 20.21 6.10
CA GLY A 102 1.59 19.16 6.51
C GLY A 102 2.12 17.73 6.33
N ARG A 103 3.45 17.59 6.22
CA ARG A 103 4.19 16.32 6.20
C ARG A 103 4.39 15.81 7.64
N SER A 104 4.50 14.50 7.84
CA SER A 104 4.56 13.87 9.18
C SER A 104 5.53 12.69 9.22
N SER A 105 5.97 12.31 10.41
CA SER A 105 6.85 11.16 10.64
C SER A 105 6.17 9.82 10.33
N HIS A 106 4.86 9.72 10.56
CA HIS A 106 4.03 8.53 10.29
C HIS A 106 3.50 8.53 8.85
N TYR A 107 4.36 8.86 7.89
CA TYR A 107 3.98 9.08 6.49
C TYR A 107 3.50 7.82 5.76
N LEU A 108 3.59 6.65 6.36
CA LEU A 108 3.14 5.37 5.78
C LEU A 108 1.95 4.79 6.54
N SER A 109 2.05 4.71 7.87
CA SER A 109 1.00 4.20 8.75
C SER A 109 -0.24 5.09 8.75
N GLU A 110 -0.12 6.40 8.92
CA GLU A 110 -1.29 7.30 8.93
C GLU A 110 -2.09 7.23 7.61
N PRO A 111 -1.47 7.36 6.41
CA PRO A 111 -2.22 7.22 5.17
C PRO A 111 -2.85 5.84 4.99
N ALA A 112 -2.16 4.77 5.40
CA ALA A 112 -2.67 3.41 5.33
C ALA A 112 -3.93 3.24 6.20
N GLU A 113 -3.90 3.73 7.44
CA GLU A 113 -5.03 3.65 8.36
C GLU A 113 -6.21 4.51 7.89
N GLN A 114 -5.95 5.77 7.52
CA GLN A 114 -6.98 6.70 7.06
C GLN A 114 -7.67 6.25 5.77
N ASN A 115 -6.96 5.48 4.93
CA ASN A 115 -7.45 5.02 3.64
C ASN A 115 -7.66 3.50 3.57
N ALA A 116 -7.67 2.80 4.72
CA ALA A 116 -7.75 1.33 4.77
C ALA A 116 -8.95 0.78 3.97
N LYS A 117 -10.10 1.46 4.06
CA LYS A 117 -11.30 1.10 3.29
C LYS A 117 -11.06 1.21 1.77
N ALA A 118 -10.47 2.31 1.31
CA ALA A 118 -10.21 2.54 -0.10
C ALA A 118 -9.18 1.53 -0.66
N ILE A 119 -8.13 1.24 0.11
CA ILE A 119 -7.12 0.21 -0.19
C ILE A 119 -7.80 -1.16 -0.37
N VAL A 120 -8.63 -1.57 0.59
CA VAL A 120 -9.38 -2.83 0.52
C VAL A 120 -10.34 -2.86 -0.66
N ASP A 121 -11.00 -1.74 -0.96
CA ASP A 121 -11.95 -1.65 -2.08
C ASP A 121 -11.23 -1.77 -3.44
N ILE A 122 -10.00 -1.25 -3.58
CA ILE A 122 -9.14 -1.47 -4.76
C ILE A 122 -8.86 -2.96 -4.94
N ILE A 123 -8.43 -3.64 -3.88
CA ILE A 123 -8.12 -5.08 -3.92
C ILE A 123 -9.37 -5.88 -4.32
N ARG A 124 -10.50 -5.60 -3.68
CA ARG A 124 -11.78 -6.28 -3.95
C ARG A 124 -12.27 -6.07 -5.37
N LYS A 125 -12.10 -4.87 -5.92
CA LYS A 125 -12.54 -4.55 -7.29
C LYS A 125 -11.81 -5.42 -8.31
N GLU A 126 -10.50 -5.59 -8.15
CA GLU A 126 -9.69 -6.40 -9.06
C GLU A 126 -9.93 -7.90 -8.85
N ALA A 127 -10.09 -8.37 -7.61
CA ALA A 127 -10.37 -9.76 -7.30
C ALA A 127 -11.74 -10.26 -7.84
N LYS A 128 -12.73 -9.36 -8.00
CA LYS A 128 -14.06 -9.70 -8.55
C LYS A 128 -14.15 -9.57 -10.07
N GLY A 129 -13.17 -8.94 -10.71
CA GLY A 129 -13.14 -8.69 -12.15
C GLY A 129 -12.39 -9.74 -12.95
N GLY A 130 -11.93 -10.81 -12.31
CA GLY A 130 -11.26 -11.97 -12.91
C GLY A 130 -12.21 -13.06 -13.36
#